data_AF-A0A847AVQ1-F1
#
_entry.id   AF-A0A847AVQ1-F1
#
_cell.length_a   1.000
_cell.length_b   1.000
_cell.length_c   1.000
_cell.angle_alpha   90.00
_cell.angle_beta   90.00
_cell.angle_gamma   90.00
#
_symmetry.space_group_name_H-M   'P 1'
#
loop_
_entity.id
_entity.type
_entity.pdbx_description
1 polymer ?
#
loop_
_entity_poly.entity_id
_entity_poly.type
_entity_poly.pdbx_seq_one_letter_code
_entity_poly.pdbx_strand_id
1 'polypeptide(L)'
;MKIFISVDIEGITGVTNWSETSLGNHDYSQFAEQMTKEAVAACEGAIAMGAKEILIKDAHDSARNIDITKIPRCAKLSRGWTSTPDSMVAGLDETFDAAIF
;
A
#
# COMPACT_ATOMS: atom_id res chain seq x y z
N MET A 1 -17.91 6.00 3.11
CA MET A 1 -17.26 4.80 2.59
C MET A 1 -15.81 4.78 3.05
N LYS A 2 -15.43 3.77 3.82
CA LYS A 2 -14.11 3.55 4.40
C LYS A 2 -13.47 2.33 3.73
N ILE A 3 -12.30 2.54 3.12
CA ILE A 3 -11.63 1.52 2.28
C ILE A 3 -10.29 1.13 2.90
N PHE A 4 -10.02 -0.16 2.96
CA PHE A 4 -8.72 -0.71 3.31
C PHE A 4 -7.97 -1.10 2.04
N ILE A 5 -6.68 -0.78 1.95
CA ILE A 5 -5.83 -1.17 0.83
C ILE A 5 -4.56 -1.79 1.40
N SER A 6 -4.35 -3.10 1.21
CA SER A 6 -3.04 -3.72 1.45
C SER A 6 -2.21 -3.61 0.18
N VAL A 7 -0.95 -3.22 0.27
CA VAL A 7 -0.10 -3.04 -0.92
C VAL A 7 1.19 -3.83 -0.74
N ASP A 8 1.46 -4.73 -1.68
CA ASP A 8 2.66 -5.55 -1.75
C ASP A 8 3.44 -5.23 -3.05
N ILE A 9 4.77 -5.40 -3.07
CA ILE A 9 5.58 -4.90 -4.19
C ILE A 9 5.76 -5.92 -5.31
N GLU A 10 5.77 -7.22 -5.02
CA GLU A 10 6.02 -8.29 -5.99
C GLU A 10 5.01 -8.30 -7.15
N GLY A 11 3.79 -7.83 -6.91
CA GLY A 11 2.71 -7.74 -7.89
C GLY A 11 2.63 -6.42 -8.66
N ILE A 12 3.48 -5.43 -8.33
CA ILE A 12 3.47 -4.12 -8.97
C ILE A 12 3.84 -4.20 -10.44
N THR A 13 3.20 -3.37 -11.27
CA THR A 13 3.36 -3.45 -12.72
C THR A 13 4.82 -3.26 -13.12
N GLY A 14 5.35 -4.25 -13.85
CA GLY A 14 6.73 -4.24 -14.36
C GLY A 14 7.74 -4.92 -13.45
N VAL A 15 7.39 -5.28 -12.21
CA VAL A 15 8.24 -6.16 -11.39
C VAL A 15 8.29 -7.54 -12.03
N THR A 16 9.50 -8.01 -12.29
CA THR A 16 9.80 -9.30 -12.92
C THR A 16 10.96 -10.03 -12.25
N ASN A 17 11.65 -9.40 -11.29
CA ASN A 17 12.77 -9.98 -10.55
C ASN A 17 12.73 -9.64 -9.05
N TRP A 18 13.26 -10.53 -8.20
CA TRP A 18 13.37 -10.30 -6.76
C TRP A 18 14.30 -9.15 -6.38
N SER A 19 15.28 -8.82 -7.23
CA SER A 19 16.16 -7.67 -6.94
C SER A 19 15.37 -6.37 -6.83
N GLU A 20 14.35 -6.23 -7.68
CA GLU A 20 13.45 -5.09 -7.79
C GLU A 20 12.55 -4.92 -6.56
N THR A 21 12.36 -5.98 -5.76
CA THR A 21 11.53 -5.96 -4.56
C THR A 21 12.33 -5.83 -3.28
N SER A 22 13.62 -6.15 -3.28
CA SER A 22 14.40 -6.23 -2.04
C SER A 22 15.15 -4.93 -1.73
N LEU A 23 14.89 -4.36 -0.55
CA LEU A 23 15.57 -3.14 -0.09
C LEU A 23 17.10 -3.31 -0.09
N GLY A 24 17.80 -2.35 -0.68
CA GLY A 24 19.26 -2.33 -0.78
C GLY A 24 19.80 -2.69 -2.16
N ASN A 25 18.97 -3.24 -3.05
CA ASN A 25 19.33 -3.38 -4.45
C ASN A 25 19.17 -2.08 -5.23
N HIS A 26 19.91 -1.96 -6.33
CA HIS A 26 20.00 -0.74 -7.13
C HIS A 26 18.71 -0.36 -7.88
N ASP A 27 17.89 -1.36 -8.21
CA ASP A 27 16.63 -1.28 -8.95
C ASP A 27 15.42 -1.04 -8.02
N TYR A 28 15.51 -1.46 -6.75
CA TYR A 28 14.44 -1.35 -5.76
C TYR A 28 13.74 0.03 -5.71
N SER A 29 14.51 1.12 -5.69
CA SER A 29 13.92 2.47 -5.54
C SER A 29 12.96 2.85 -6.66
N GLN A 30 13.20 2.38 -7.88
CA GLN A 30 12.29 2.61 -9.01
C GLN A 30 10.94 1.91 -8.78
N PHE A 31 10.97 0.67 -8.29
CA PHE A 31 9.77 -0.13 -8.10
C PHE A 31 9.02 0.25 -6.81
N ALA A 32 9.70 0.71 -5.77
CA ALA A 32 9.05 1.32 -4.59
C ALA A 32 8.32 2.62 -4.97
N GLU A 33 8.88 3.41 -5.90
CA GLU A 33 8.16 4.56 -6.45
C GLU A 33 6.94 4.12 -7.27
N GLN A 34 7.07 3.07 -8.09
CA GLN A 34 5.96 2.53 -8.85
C GLN A 34 4.84 1.97 -7.95
N MET A 35 5.20 1.25 -6.87
CA MET A 35 4.29 0.79 -5.81
C MET A 35 3.49 1.96 -5.23
N THR A 36 4.17 3.10 -4.96
CA THR A 36 3.49 4.30 -4.48
C THR A 36 2.50 4.84 -5.52
N LYS A 37 2.88 4.89 -6.80
CA LYS A 37 2.00 5.38 -7.88
C LYS A 37 0.74 4.50 -8.03
N GLU A 38 0.89 3.19 -7.96
CA GLU A 38 -0.23 2.25 -8.07
C GLU A 38 -1.13 2.29 -6.83
N ALA A 39 -0.56 2.41 -5.62
CA ALA A 39 -1.35 2.64 -4.41
C ALA A 39 -2.16 3.95 -4.48
N VAL A 40 -1.56 5.02 -5.00
CA VAL A 40 -2.26 6.31 -5.22
C VAL A 40 -3.37 6.15 -6.26
N ALA A 41 -3.12 5.45 -7.38
CA ALA A 41 -4.14 5.19 -8.39
C ALA A 41 -5.34 4.39 -7.83
N ALA A 42 -5.08 3.37 -6.99
CA ALA A 42 -6.12 2.64 -6.29
C ALA A 42 -6.93 3.56 -5.35
N CYS A 43 -6.26 4.47 -4.64
CA CYS A 43 -6.92 5.46 -3.81
C CYS A 43 -7.81 6.40 -4.65
N GLU A 44 -7.30 6.91 -5.78
CA GLU A 44 -8.05 7.79 -6.68
C GLU A 44 -9.30 7.11 -7.25
N GLY A 45 -9.20 5.85 -7.65
CA GLY A 45 -10.35 5.04 -8.06
C GLY A 45 -11.38 4.89 -6.94
N ALA A 46 -10.95 4.59 -5.72
CA ALA A 46 -11.83 4.51 -4.56
C ALA A 46 -12.50 5.86 -4.25
N ILE A 47 -11.76 6.97 -4.32
CA ILE A 47 -12.27 8.33 -4.10
C ILE A 47 -13.32 8.69 -5.15
N ALA A 48 -13.07 8.37 -6.42
CA ALA A 48 -14.02 8.59 -7.52
C ALA A 48 -15.35 7.84 -7.28
N MET A 49 -15.31 6.71 -6.59
CA MET A 49 -16.47 5.92 -6.18
C MET A 49 -17.09 6.35 -4.83
N GLY A 50 -16.57 7.41 -4.21
CA GLY A 50 -17.15 8.01 -3.00
C GLY A 50 -16.45 7.63 -1.68
N ALA A 51 -15.27 7.02 -1.71
CA ALA A 51 -14.45 6.83 -0.52
C ALA A 51 -14.17 8.17 0.19
N LYS A 52 -14.33 8.19 1.51
CA LYS A 52 -14.07 9.36 2.38
C LYS A 52 -12.92 9.13 3.35
N GLU A 53 -12.63 7.87 3.62
CA GLU A 53 -11.53 7.45 4.48
C GLU A 53 -10.84 6.26 3.82
N ILE A 54 -9.51 6.30 3.77
CA ILE A 54 -8.70 5.20 3.23
C ILE A 54 -7.61 4.87 4.24
N LEU A 55 -7.44 3.59 4.56
CA LEU A 55 -6.28 3.08 5.27
C LEU A 55 -5.45 2.25 4.29
N ILE A 56 -4.22 2.70 4.03
CA ILE A 56 -3.23 1.98 3.25
C ILE A 56 -2.33 1.22 4.22
N LYS A 57 -2.19 -0.09 4.07
CA LYS A 57 -1.21 -0.91 4.75
C LYS A 57 -0.07 -1.21 3.78
N ASP A 58 1.11 -0.69 4.08
CA ASP A 58 2.33 -1.12 3.41
C ASP A 58 2.67 -2.53 3.89
N ALA A 59 2.54 -3.51 3.01
CA ALA A 59 2.55 -4.92 3.35
C ALA A 59 3.76 -5.67 2.80
N HIS A 60 4.78 -4.96 2.31
CA HIS A 60 5.98 -5.54 1.73
C HIS A 60 7.19 -5.44 2.66
N ASP A 61 7.96 -6.53 2.84
CA ASP A 61 9.27 -6.59 3.53
C ASP A 61 9.38 -5.69 4.77
N SER A 62 9.95 -4.50 4.67
CA SER A 62 10.15 -3.59 5.82
C SER A 62 8.88 -2.84 6.26
N ALA A 63 7.79 -2.96 5.48
CA ALA A 63 6.53 -2.24 5.55
C ALA A 63 6.71 -0.70 5.56
N ARG A 64 7.75 -0.18 4.91
CA ARG A 64 8.14 1.25 4.96
C ARG A 64 8.53 1.81 3.59
N ASN A 65 7.93 1.27 2.55
CA ASN A 65 8.29 1.41 1.14
C ASN A 65 7.50 2.55 0.46
N ILE A 66 6.23 2.74 0.82
CA ILE A 66 5.36 3.78 0.25
C ILE A 66 5.80 5.18 0.68
N ASP A 67 5.89 6.11 -0.29
CA ASP A 67 6.16 7.53 -0.04
C ASP A 67 4.89 8.26 0.45
N ILE A 68 4.88 8.55 1.75
CA ILE A 68 3.79 9.25 2.45
C ILE A 68 3.51 10.65 1.89
N THR A 69 4.45 11.28 1.19
CA THR A 69 4.25 12.64 0.66
C THR A 69 3.36 12.67 -0.58
N LYS A 70 3.11 11.50 -1.20
CA LYS A 70 2.35 11.37 -2.45
C LYS A 70 0.90 10.90 -2.24
N ILE A 71 0.53 10.44 -1.04
CA ILE A 71 -0.81 9.87 -0.80
C ILE A 71 -1.90 10.96 -0.69
N PRO A 72 -3.16 10.65 -1.06
CA PRO A 72 -4.27 11.61 -0.92
C PRO A 72 -4.53 12.02 0.53
N ARG A 73 -5.03 13.25 0.74
CA ARG A 73 -5.31 13.78 2.09
C ARG A 73 -6.28 12.96 2.94
N CYS A 74 -7.20 12.24 2.32
CA CYS A 74 -8.16 11.37 3.02
C CYS A 74 -7.58 9.99 3.35
N ALA A 75 -6.38 9.67 2.87
CA ALA A 75 -5.70 8.42 3.13
C ALA A 75 -4.78 8.54 4.34
N LYS A 76 -4.68 7.45 5.10
CA LYS A 76 -3.69 7.25 6.16
C LYS A 76 -2.83 6.06 5.78
N LEU A 77 -1.52 6.16 6.03
CA LEU A 77 -0.57 5.09 5.76
C LEU A 77 -0.14 4.42 7.07
N SER A 78 -0.36 3.11 7.17
CA SER A 78 0.20 2.24 8.21
C SER A 78 1.55 1.72 7.75
N ARG A 79 2.61 2.19 8.43
CA ARG A 79 4.01 1.81 8.17
C ARG A 79 4.53 0.91 9.28
N GLY A 80 5.41 -0.02 8.92
CA GLY A 80 5.95 -1.02 9.82
C GLY A 80 5.00 -2.19 10.05
N TRP A 81 5.52 -3.24 10.69
CA TRP A 81 4.73 -4.38 11.12
C TRP A 81 4.19 -4.16 12.52
N THR A 82 2.88 -4.33 12.68
CA THR A 82 2.21 -4.36 13.99
C THR A 82 2.66 -5.57 14.83
N SER A 83 3.32 -6.56 14.20
CA SER A 83 3.75 -7.82 14.82
C SER A 83 2.60 -8.60 15.45
N THR A 84 1.44 -8.54 14.80
CA THR A 84 0.20 -9.24 15.14
C THR A 84 -0.17 -10.26 14.06
N PRO A 85 -1.00 -11.28 14.36
CA PRO A 85 -1.27 -12.39 13.42
C PRO A 85 -1.94 -11.97 12.10
N ASP A 86 -2.61 -10.83 12.09
CA ASP A 86 -3.25 -10.21 10.93
C ASP A 86 -2.25 -9.66 9.90
N SER A 87 -0.99 -9.40 10.26
CA SER A 87 0.11 -9.15 9.33
C SER A 87 -0.22 -8.15 8.21
N MET A 88 -0.36 -8.60 6.96
CA MET A 88 -0.62 -7.77 5.77
C MET A 88 -1.98 -7.07 5.82
N VAL A 89 -2.90 -7.52 6.65
CA VAL A 89 -4.22 -6.91 6.85
C VAL A 89 -4.37 -6.24 8.21
N ALA A 90 -3.25 -5.94 8.88
CA ALA A 90 -3.29 -5.30 10.19
C ALA A 90 -3.97 -3.92 10.16
N GLY A 91 -4.98 -3.76 11.01
CA GLY A 91 -5.83 -2.57 11.07
C GLY A 91 -7.13 -2.66 10.26
N LEU A 92 -7.38 -3.76 9.56
CA LEU A 92 -8.69 -4.07 8.96
C LEU A 92 -9.66 -4.57 10.05
N ASP A 93 -10.89 -4.05 10.04
CA ASP A 93 -11.96 -4.43 10.96
C ASP A 93 -13.34 -4.33 10.27
N GLU A 94 -14.41 -4.63 11.01
CA GLU A 94 -15.79 -4.61 10.52
C GLU A 94 -16.34 -3.22 10.14
N THR A 95 -15.58 -2.14 10.41
CA THR A 95 -15.99 -0.76 10.06
C THR A 95 -15.62 -0.37 8.63
N PHE A 96 -14.86 -1.20 7.92
CA PHE A 96 -14.52 -0.99 6.51
C PHE A 96 -15.59 -1.53 5.58
N ASP A 97 -15.92 -0.77 4.54
CA ASP A 97 -16.91 -1.16 3.54
C ASP A 97 -16.33 -2.12 2.49
N ALA A 98 -15.01 -2.06 2.25
CA ALA A 98 -14.31 -2.96 1.34
C ALA A 98 -12.79 -3.00 1.64
N ALA A 99 -12.16 -4.06 1.15
CA ALA A 99 -10.71 -4.23 1.09
C ALA A 99 -10.24 -4.40 -0.36
N ILE A 100 -9.08 -3.82 -0.67
CA ILE A 100 -8.37 -3.92 -1.95
C ILE A 100 -6.97 -4.46 -1.66
N PHE A 101 -6.48 -5.34 -2.52
CA PHE A 101 -5.15 -5.96 -2.45
C PHE A 101 -4.44 -5.78 -3.79
#